data_AF-A0A438BSU1-F1
#
_entry.id   AF-A0A438BSU1-F1
#
_cell.length_a   1.000
_cell.length_b   1.000
_cell.length_c   1.000
_cell.angle_alpha   90.00
_cell.angle_beta   90.00
_cell.angle_gamma   90.00
#
_symmetry.space_group_name_H-M   'P 1'
#
loop_
_entity.id
_entity.type
_entity.pdbx_description
1 polymer ?
#
loop_
_entity_poly.entity_id
_entity_poly.type
_entity_poly.pdbx_seq_one_letter_code
_entity_poly.pdbx_strand_id
1 'polypeptide(L)'
;MRLKLFPFTLKDKAKIWLNSLRPRSIRTWTDLQAEFLKIFPTHRTNGLKRQISNFSAKENEKFYECWERYMEAINACPHHGFDTWLLVSYFYDGMSSSMKQLLETMCGGIS
;
A
#
# COMPACT_ATOMS: atom_id res chain seq x y z
N MET A 1 -18.03 11.10 -13.31
CA MET A 1 -17.16 11.45 -14.46
C MET A 1 -15.96 10.50 -14.62
N ARG A 2 -15.28 10.11 -13.53
CA ARG A 2 -14.06 9.28 -13.52
C ARG A 2 -14.07 8.03 -14.43
N LEU A 3 -15.12 7.20 -14.36
CA LEU A 3 -15.22 5.98 -15.17
C LEU A 3 -15.18 6.26 -16.69
N LYS A 4 -15.80 7.35 -17.15
CA LYS A 4 -15.81 7.73 -18.58
C LYS A 4 -14.45 8.24 -19.05
N LEU A 5 -13.64 8.79 -18.15
CA LEU A 5 -12.34 9.38 -18.49
C LEU A 5 -11.18 8.37 -18.44
N PHE A 6 -11.32 7.29 -17.67
CA PHE A 6 -10.28 6.28 -17.50
C PHE A 6 -9.73 5.67 -18.81
N PRO A 7 -10.54 5.36 -19.84
CA PRO A 7 -10.00 4.82 -21.09
C PRO A 7 -8.97 5.74 -21.77
N PHE A 8 -9.07 7.06 -21.55
CA PHE A 8 -8.16 8.05 -22.11
C PHE A 8 -6.81 8.13 -21.38
N THR A 9 -6.72 7.58 -20.16
CA THR A 9 -5.45 7.52 -19.42
C THR A 9 -4.60 6.30 -19.80
N LEU A 10 -5.16 5.34 -20.55
CA LEU A 10 -4.51 4.07 -20.88
C LEU A 10 -3.74 4.15 -22.21
N LYS A 11 -2.61 3.46 -22.26
CA LYS A 11 -1.78 3.27 -23.46
C LYS A 11 -1.59 1.79 -23.76
N ASP A 12 -1.34 1.47 -25.04
CA ASP A 12 -0.89 0.16 -25.52
C ASP A 12 -1.66 -1.03 -24.93
N LYS A 13 -0.94 -1.92 -24.22
CA LYS A 13 -1.46 -3.15 -23.61
C LYS A 13 -2.60 -2.89 -22.63
N ALA A 14 -2.59 -1.77 -21.90
CA ALA A 14 -3.65 -1.46 -20.96
C ALA A 14 -4.96 -1.10 -21.68
N LYS A 15 -4.88 -0.42 -22.83
CA LYS A 15 -6.06 -0.12 -23.65
C LYS A 15 -6.63 -1.40 -24.29
N ILE A 16 -5.77 -2.30 -24.75
CA ILE A 16 -6.16 -3.61 -25.28
C ILE A 16 -6.87 -4.45 -24.19
N TRP A 17 -6.32 -4.49 -22.98
CA TRP A 17 -6.94 -5.16 -21.84
C TRP A 17 -8.35 -4.61 -21.56
N LEU A 18 -8.51 -3.29 -21.47
CA LEU A 18 -9.81 -2.71 -21.17
C LEU A 18 -10.86 -3.08 -22.23
N ASN A 19 -10.45 -3.11 -23.51
CA ASN A 19 -11.32 -3.48 -24.63
C ASN A 19 -11.62 -4.98 -24.72
N SER A 20 -10.83 -5.85 -24.08
CA SER A 20 -11.07 -7.31 -24.08
C SER A 20 -12.08 -7.75 -23.02
N LEU A 21 -12.45 -6.87 -22.09
CA LEU A 21 -13.46 -7.15 -21.08
C LEU A 21 -14.86 -7.29 -21.71
N ARG A 22 -15.68 -8.16 -21.12
CA ARG A 22 -17.06 -8.37 -21.58
C ARG A 22 -17.85 -7.05 -21.55
N PRO A 23 -18.66 -6.75 -22.59
CA PRO A 23 -19.50 -5.57 -22.58
C PRO A 23 -20.37 -5.50 -21.31
N ARG A 24 -20.47 -4.32 -20.70
CA ARG A 24 -21.26 -4.05 -19.48
C ARG A 24 -20.81 -4.83 -18.22
N SER A 25 -19.61 -5.41 -18.21
CA SER A 25 -19.02 -6.05 -17.02
C SER A 25 -18.60 -5.03 -15.95
N ILE A 26 -18.13 -3.86 -16.37
CA ILE A 26 -17.77 -2.75 -15.50
C ILE A 26 -18.90 -1.73 -15.53
N ARG A 27 -19.59 -1.53 -14.40
CA ARG A 27 -20.70 -0.58 -14.27
C ARG A 27 -20.35 0.59 -13.35
N THR A 28 -19.50 0.34 -12.37
CA THR A 28 -19.06 1.32 -11.39
C THR A 28 -17.56 1.56 -11.46
N TRP A 29 -17.11 2.65 -10.83
CA TRP A 29 -15.69 2.89 -10.63
C TRP A 29 -15.02 1.78 -9.80
N THR A 30 -15.74 1.26 -8.80
CA THR A 30 -15.27 0.14 -7.95
C THR A 30 -15.04 -1.13 -8.75
N ASP A 31 -15.95 -1.48 -9.67
CA ASP A 31 -15.80 -2.65 -10.55
C ASP A 31 -14.54 -2.53 -11.42
N LEU A 32 -14.32 -1.33 -11.98
CA LEU A 32 -13.14 -1.05 -12.78
C LEU A 32 -11.86 -1.20 -11.96
N GLN A 33 -11.83 -0.67 -10.73
CA GLN A 33 -10.67 -0.82 -9.85
C GLN A 33 -10.40 -2.29 -9.56
N ALA A 34 -11.43 -3.08 -9.23
CA ALA A 34 -11.28 -4.50 -8.95
C ALA A 34 -10.72 -5.27 -10.15
N GLU A 35 -11.24 -5.04 -11.36
CA GLU A 35 -10.70 -5.68 -12.57
C GLU A 35 -9.28 -5.19 -12.91
N PHE A 36 -9.02 -3.90 -12.77
CA PHE A 36 -7.70 -3.33 -13.04
C PHE A 36 -6.64 -3.90 -12.10
N LEU A 37 -6.97 -4.13 -10.83
CA LEU A 37 -6.03 -4.71 -9.87
C LEU A 37 -5.66 -6.17 -10.19
N LYS A 38 -6.51 -6.92 -10.89
CA LYS A 38 -6.22 -8.31 -11.29
C LYS A 38 -5.09 -8.42 -12.32
N ILE A 39 -4.77 -7.36 -13.05
CA ILE A 39 -3.69 -7.38 -14.05
C ILE A 39 -2.30 -7.21 -13.42
N PHE A 40 -2.23 -6.81 -12.15
CA PHE A 40 -0.96 -6.73 -11.43
C PHE A 40 -0.50 -8.13 -11.05
N PRO A 41 0.77 -8.49 -11.27
CA PRO A 41 1.26 -9.83 -10.93
C PRO A 41 1.04 -10.14 -9.44
N THR A 42 0.24 -11.17 -9.15
CA THR A 42 -0.15 -11.54 -7.78
C THR A 42 1.06 -11.84 -6.90
N HIS A 43 2.06 -12.57 -7.44
CA HIS A 43 3.28 -12.90 -6.69
C HIS A 43 4.06 -11.64 -6.26
N ARG A 44 4.18 -10.65 -7.17
CA ARG A 44 4.86 -9.38 -6.91
C ARG A 44 4.11 -8.57 -5.88
N THR A 45 2.78 -8.46 -6.05
CA THR A 45 1.91 -7.77 -5.10
C THR A 45 2.01 -8.40 -3.71
N ASN A 46 1.96 -9.72 -3.61
CA ASN A 46 2.08 -10.44 -2.33
C ASN A 46 3.47 -10.28 -1.69
N GLY A 47 4.53 -10.18 -2.49
CA GLY A 47 5.87 -9.87 -2.00
C GLY A 47 5.93 -8.49 -1.35
N LEU A 48 5.37 -7.47 -2.01
CA LEU A 48 5.33 -6.11 -1.46
C LEU A 48 4.43 -6.02 -0.21
N LYS A 49 3.27 -6.67 -0.22
CA LYS A 49 2.42 -6.76 0.98
C LYS A 49 3.16 -7.37 2.17
N ARG A 50 3.99 -8.39 1.94
CA ARG A 50 4.83 -8.99 2.99
C ARG A 50 5.91 -8.05 3.50
N GLN A 51 6.48 -7.20 2.65
CA GLN A 51 7.44 -6.18 3.10
C GLN A 51 6.79 -5.16 4.05
N ILE A 52 5.51 -4.85 3.83
CA ILE A 52 4.73 -3.98 4.72
C ILE A 52 4.37 -4.71 6.03
N SER A 53 3.83 -5.93 5.95
CA SER A 53 3.32 -6.65 7.14
C SER A 53 4.42 -7.21 8.05
N ASN A 54 5.57 -7.57 7.47
CA ASN A 54 6.71 -8.14 8.20
C ASN A 54 7.83 -7.12 8.33
N PHE A 55 7.49 -5.83 8.31
CA PHE A 55 8.47 -4.77 8.44
C PHE A 55 9.19 -4.89 9.79
N SER A 56 10.50 -4.71 9.78
CA SER A 56 11.32 -4.64 10.98
C SER A 56 12.35 -3.54 10.84
N ALA A 57 12.61 -2.82 11.93
CA ALA A 57 13.70 -1.87 12.03
C ALA A 57 15.04 -2.59 11.79
N LYS A 58 15.98 -1.89 11.17
CA LYS A 58 17.36 -2.37 11.06
C LYS A 58 18.10 -2.08 12.36
N GLU A 59 19.19 -2.79 12.59
CA GLU A 59 20.08 -2.52 13.72
C GLU A 59 20.60 -1.08 13.64
N ASN A 60 20.52 -0.35 14.76
CA ASN A 60 20.94 1.05 14.89
C ASN A 60 20.25 2.05 13.94
N GLU A 61 19.12 1.67 13.31
CA GLU A 61 18.33 2.58 12.48
C GLU A 61 17.74 3.70 13.35
N LYS A 62 17.69 4.94 12.85
CA LYS A 62 17.00 6.04 13.54
C LYS A 62 15.51 6.02 13.21
N PHE A 63 14.69 6.60 14.08
CA PHE A 63 13.23 6.61 13.92
C PHE A 63 12.79 7.18 12.56
N TYR A 64 13.34 8.32 12.13
CA TYR A 64 12.96 8.94 10.86
C TYR A 64 13.34 8.08 9.65
N GLU A 65 14.50 7.44 9.66
CA GLU A 65 14.97 6.53 8.60
C GLU A 65 14.07 5.30 8.51
N CYS A 66 13.69 4.77 9.68
CA CYS A 66 12.76 3.66 9.79
C CYS A 66 11.38 4.02 9.23
N TRP A 67 10.86 5.20 9.57
CA TRP A 67 9.58 5.71 9.08
C TRP A 67 9.59 5.94 7.56
N GLU A 68 10.63 6.59 7.02
CA GLU A 68 10.77 6.82 5.58
C GLU A 68 10.78 5.50 4.82
N ARG A 69 11.54 4.50 5.27
CA ARG A 69 11.59 3.18 4.66
C ARG A 69 10.25 2.45 4.72
N TYR A 70 9.49 2.63 5.80
CA TYR A 70 8.14 2.08 5.90
C TYR A 70 7.18 2.73 4.89
N MET A 71 7.25 4.05 4.76
CA MET A 71 6.45 4.80 3.78
C MET A 71 6.82 4.43 2.33
N GLU A 72 8.09 4.20 2.04
CA GLU A 72 8.53 3.67 0.74
C GLU A 72 7.92 2.30 0.45
N ALA A 73 7.86 1.40 1.44
CA ALA A 73 7.24 0.07 1.28
C ALA A 73 5.73 0.18 0.99
N ILE A 74 5.02 1.09 1.67
CA ILE A 74 3.60 1.38 1.39
C ILE A 74 3.44 1.95 -0.04
N ASN A 75 4.26 2.93 -0.40
CA ASN A 75 4.19 3.59 -1.70
C ASN A 75 4.55 2.66 -2.87
N ALA A 76 5.35 1.62 -2.62
CA ALA A 76 5.65 0.58 -3.60
C ALA A 76 4.43 -0.31 -3.93
N CYS A 77 3.43 -0.39 -3.03
CA CYS A 77 2.20 -1.15 -3.24
C CYS A 77 0.96 -0.34 -2.81
N PRO A 78 0.58 0.73 -3.55
CA PRO A 78 -0.55 1.59 -3.17
C PRO A 78 -1.90 0.85 -3.18
N HIS A 79 -1.95 -0.34 -3.78
CA HIS A 79 -3.08 -1.26 -3.79
C HIS A 79 -2.96 -2.38 -2.74
N HIS A 80 -2.20 -2.17 -1.65
CA HIS A 80 -1.96 -3.17 -0.61
C HIS A 80 -3.24 -3.68 0.06
N GLY A 81 -4.28 -2.85 0.18
CA GLY A 81 -5.58 -3.22 0.74
C GLY A 81 -5.63 -3.35 2.27
N PHE A 82 -4.53 -3.12 2.97
CA PHE A 82 -4.51 -2.95 4.43
C PHE A 82 -5.21 -1.66 4.88
N ASP A 83 -5.96 -1.76 5.97
CA ASP A 83 -6.54 -0.61 6.67
C ASP A 83 -5.46 0.24 7.35
N THR A 84 -5.74 1.53 7.54
CA THR A 84 -4.81 2.47 8.18
C THR A 84 -4.37 2.01 9.58
N TRP A 85 -5.29 1.49 10.39
CA TRP A 85 -4.95 1.01 11.75
C TRP A 85 -3.95 -0.15 11.70
N LEU A 86 -4.07 -1.03 10.70
CA LEU A 86 -3.21 -2.20 10.54
C LEU A 86 -1.81 -1.78 10.05
N LEU A 87 -1.73 -0.77 9.18
CA LEU A 87 -0.44 -0.16 8.81
C LEU A 87 0.28 0.43 10.03
N VAL A 88 -0.45 1.16 10.89
CA VAL A 88 0.11 1.70 12.13
C VAL A 88 0.58 0.56 13.05
N SER A 89 -0.21 -0.51 13.19
CA SER A 89 0.18 -1.69 13.99
C SER A 89 1.46 -2.33 13.46
N TYR A 90 1.55 -2.60 12.16
CA TYR A 90 2.75 -3.21 11.58
C TYR A 90 4.00 -2.34 11.74
N PHE A 91 3.86 -1.03 11.57
CA PHE A 91 4.98 -0.11 11.84
C PHE A 91 5.40 -0.19 13.30
N TYR A 92 4.43 -0.06 14.22
CA TYR A 92 4.70 -0.13 15.65
C TYR A 92 5.38 -1.43 16.03
N ASP A 93 4.85 -2.58 15.63
CA ASP A 93 5.39 -3.90 15.93
C ASP A 93 6.83 -4.06 15.40
N GLY A 94 7.10 -3.54 14.19
CA GLY A 94 8.40 -3.56 13.55
C GLY A 94 9.45 -2.62 14.15
N MET A 95 9.08 -1.65 14.98
CA MET A 95 10.03 -0.73 15.61
C MET A 95 10.93 -1.43 16.64
N SER A 96 12.15 -0.91 16.82
CA SER A 96 13.01 -1.31 17.93
C SER A 96 12.42 -0.88 19.28
N SER A 97 12.83 -1.55 20.36
CA SER A 97 12.37 -1.22 21.72
C SER A 97 12.68 0.23 22.11
N SER A 98 13.83 0.76 21.70
CA SER A 98 14.22 2.15 21.98
C SER A 98 13.34 3.17 21.24
N MET A 99 12.95 2.87 19.99
CA MET A 99 11.99 3.70 19.25
C MET A 99 10.61 3.69 19.89
N LYS A 100 10.14 2.53 20.35
CA LYS A 100 8.85 2.41 21.07
C LYS A 100 8.85 3.27 22.33
N GLN A 101 9.90 3.17 23.15
CA GLN A 101 10.05 4.00 24.37
C GLN A 101 10.10 5.50 24.07
N LEU A 102 10.81 5.90 23.01
CA LEU A 102 10.84 7.30 22.58
C LEU A 102 9.44 7.79 22.18
N LEU A 103 8.70 6.98 21.42
CA LEU A 103 7.34 7.30 20.98
C LEU A 103 6.36 7.40 22.16
N GLU A 104 6.43 6.46 23.10
CA GLU A 104 5.64 6.51 24.34
C GLU A 104 5.96 7.75 25.18
N THR A 105 7.23 8.13 25.29
CA THR A 105 7.65 9.35 26.02
C THR A 105 7.11 10.62 25.35
N MET A 106 7.14 10.69 24.02
CA MET A 106 6.62 11.85 23.26
C MET A 106 5.09 11.94 23.33
N CYS A 107 4.39 10.80 23.38
CA CYS A 107 2.93 10.75 23.45
C CYS A 107 2.38 10.82 24.89
N GLY A 108 3.19 10.50 25.90
CA GLY A 108 2.79 10.33 27.30
C GLY A 108 3.37 11.35 28.28
N GLY A 109 3.90 12.47 27.82
CA GLY A 109 4.38 13.54 28.70
C GLY A 109 3.25 14.32 29.39
N ILE A 110 2.53 13.70 30.33
CA ILE A 110 2.03 14.22 31.62
C ILE A 110 1.88 12.99 32.54
N SER A 111 2.68 13.00 33.62
CA SER A 111 2.56 12.15 34.80
C SER A 111 1.20 12.23 35.48
#